data_AF-A0AA40ZRH5-F1
#
_entry.id   AF-A0AA40ZRH5-F1
#
_cell.length_a   1.000
_cell.length_b   1.000
_cell.length_c   1.000
_cell.angle_alpha   90.00
_cell.angle_beta   90.00
_cell.angle_gamma   90.00
#
_symmetry.space_group_name_H-M   'P 1'
#
loop_
_entity.id
_entity.type
_entity.pdbx_description
1 polymer ?
#
loop_
_entity_poly.entity_id
_entity_poly.type
_entity_poly.pdbx_seq_one_letter_code
_entity_poly.pdbx_strand_id
1 'polypeptide(L)'
;MSNLQGSIDLLKLQRTGIATIRGVKCLCIPIRENDIYVSVDENLKAKSAYLGLSIFERREVGKYGDTHNVMQSFSKEFREAAGKDELDRRPYLGNMKPLVVESRNASASVSAPEAVAEEDDMPF
;
A
#
# COMPACT_ATOMS: atom_id res chain seq x y z
N MET A 1 -17.10 -3.87 7.26
CA MET A 1 -16.03 -3.50 6.32
C MET A 1 -14.78 -3.16 7.11
N SER A 2 -13.68 -3.87 6.89
CA SER A 2 -12.39 -3.54 7.49
C SER A 2 -11.70 -2.46 6.67
N ASN A 3 -11.16 -1.42 7.33
CA ASN A 3 -10.27 -0.46 6.68
C ASN A 3 -9.02 -1.19 6.14
N LEU A 4 -8.38 -0.64 5.11
CA LEU A 4 -7.14 -1.19 4.54
C LEU A 4 -5.97 -0.26 4.83
N GLN A 5 -4.77 -0.83 4.94
CA GLN A 5 -3.51 -0.12 5.07
C GLN A 5 -2.45 -0.76 4.18
N GLY A 6 -1.47 0.04 3.76
CA GLY A 6 -0.33 -0.44 2.99
C GLY A 6 0.57 0.70 2.55
N SER A 7 1.52 0.35 1.69
CA SER A 7 2.49 1.29 1.13
C SER A 7 2.73 0.96 -0.34
N ILE A 8 3.19 1.95 -1.09
CA ILE A 8 3.61 1.78 -2.48
C ILE A 8 5.09 2.06 -2.62
N ASP A 9 5.75 1.31 -3.48
CA ASP A 9 7.14 1.49 -3.85
C ASP A 9 7.23 2.51 -5.00
N LEU A 10 7.62 3.74 -4.66
CA LEU A 10 7.70 4.83 -5.61
C LEU A 10 8.86 4.68 -6.59
N LEU A 11 9.87 3.85 -6.30
CA LEU A 11 10.99 3.59 -7.23
C LEU A 11 10.58 2.68 -8.40
N LYS A 12 9.42 2.01 -8.30
CA LYS A 12 8.83 1.24 -9.41
C LYS A 12 8.12 2.09 -10.45
N LEU A 13 7.87 3.36 -10.16
CA LEU A 13 7.36 4.33 -11.13
C LEU A 13 8.42 4.58 -12.21
N GLN A 14 7.97 4.90 -13.43
CA GLN A 14 8.87 5.01 -14.56
C GLN A 14 9.85 6.17 -14.38
N ARG A 15 11.13 5.84 -14.57
CA ARG A 15 12.26 6.79 -14.54
C ARG A 15 12.35 7.58 -13.23
N THR A 16 11.83 7.02 -12.14
CA THR A 16 11.98 7.59 -10.81
C THR A 16 13.38 7.33 -10.26
N GLY A 17 13.92 8.30 -9.53
CA GLY A 17 15.21 8.15 -8.87
C GLY A 17 15.35 9.05 -7.65
N ILE A 18 16.45 8.84 -6.92
CA ILE A 18 16.87 9.72 -5.83
C ILE A 18 17.87 10.73 -6.39
N ALA A 19 17.64 12.01 -6.15
CA ALA A 19 18.58 13.08 -6.49
C ALA A 19 18.87 13.94 -5.27
N THR A 20 20.00 14.65 -5.26
CA THR A 20 20.29 15.64 -4.23
C THR A 20 20.10 17.03 -4.81
N ILE A 21 19.08 17.76 -4.36
CA ILE A 21 18.74 19.10 -4.83
C ILE A 21 19.03 20.07 -3.69
N ARG A 22 19.98 21.00 -3.90
CA ARG A 22 20.39 21.99 -2.89
C ARG A 22 20.74 21.35 -1.53
N GLY A 23 21.46 20.22 -1.57
CA GLY A 23 21.90 19.48 -0.38
C GLY A 23 20.84 18.58 0.26
N VAL A 24 19.61 18.55 -0.27
CA VAL A 24 18.52 17.72 0.25
C VAL A 24 18.30 16.52 -0.66
N LYS A 25 18.23 15.31 -0.08
CA LYS A 25 17.85 14.11 -0.82
C LYS A 25 16.36 14.17 -1.16
N CYS A 26 16.06 14.16 -2.44
CA CYS A 26 14.72 14.22 -3.00
C CYS A 26 14.41 12.94 -3.77
N LEU A 27 13.13 12.56 -3.75
CA LEU A 27 12.58 11.62 -4.72
C LEU A 27 12.14 12.42 -5.95
N CYS A 28 12.64 12.06 -7.13
CA CYS A 28 12.32 12.71 -8.38
C CYS A 28 11.48 11.76 -9.24
N ILE A 29 10.20 12.10 -9.42
CA ILE A 29 9.26 11.34 -10.24
C ILE A 29 8.90 12.19 -11.46
N PRO A 30 9.23 11.74 -12.69
CA PRO A 30 8.83 12.45 -13.89
C PRO A 30 7.30 12.49 -14.05
N ILE A 31 6.77 13.67 -14.33
CA ILE A 31 5.32 13.93 -14.33
C ILE A 31 4.63 13.23 -15.50
N ARG A 32 5.17 13.37 -16.73
CA ARG A 32 4.50 12.87 -17.94
C ARG A 32 4.52 11.35 -18.02
N GLU A 33 5.66 10.74 -17.71
CA GLU A 33 5.92 9.29 -17.80
C GLU A 33 5.12 8.47 -16.79
N ASN A 34 4.62 9.15 -15.75
CA ASN A 34 3.81 8.57 -14.68
C ASN A 34 2.41 9.17 -14.61
N ASP A 35 1.97 9.89 -15.65
CA ASP A 35 0.61 10.45 -15.73
C ASP A 35 0.18 11.17 -14.43
N ILE A 36 1.12 11.92 -13.85
CA ILE A 36 0.87 12.64 -12.60
C ILE A 36 -0.01 13.84 -12.93
N TYR A 37 -1.20 13.87 -12.36
CA TYR A 37 -2.10 15.00 -12.51
C TYR A 37 -1.63 16.16 -11.63
N VAL A 38 -1.22 17.26 -12.25
CA VAL A 38 -0.81 18.48 -11.55
C VAL A 38 -1.94 19.50 -11.62
N SER A 39 -2.49 19.87 -10.46
CA SER A 39 -3.43 20.98 -10.37
C SER A 39 -2.67 22.31 -10.26
N VAL A 40 -3.22 23.35 -10.87
CA VAL A 40 -2.67 24.71 -10.84
C VAL A 40 -3.62 25.65 -10.11
N ASP A 41 -3.06 26.69 -9.47
CA ASP A 41 -3.83 27.77 -8.87
C ASP A 41 -4.18 28.87 -9.89
N GLU A 42 -4.84 29.93 -9.40
CA GLU A 42 -5.23 31.11 -10.19
C GLU A 42 -4.03 31.86 -10.80
N ASN A 43 -2.81 31.64 -10.28
CA ASN A 43 -1.57 32.25 -10.75
C ASN A 43 -0.75 31.31 -11.64
N LEU A 44 -1.35 30.23 -12.15
CA LEU A 44 -0.70 29.20 -12.97
C LEU A 44 0.47 28.49 -12.27
N LYS A 45 0.50 28.50 -10.93
CA LYS A 45 1.51 27.77 -10.15
C LYS A 45 0.98 26.40 -9.77
N ALA A 46 1.86 25.40 -9.79
CA ALA A 46 1.54 24.06 -9.33
C ALA A 46 1.10 24.10 -7.85
N LYS A 47 -0.11 23.63 -7.58
CA LYS A 47 -0.75 23.61 -6.26
C LYS A 47 -0.71 22.21 -5.64
N SER A 48 -1.02 21.19 -6.42
CA SER A 48 -0.96 19.79 -5.98
C SER A 48 -0.63 18.85 -7.13
N ALA A 49 -0.15 17.66 -6.78
CA ALA A 49 0.17 16.58 -7.72
C ALA A 49 -0.44 15.28 -7.22
N TYR A 50 -1.09 14.53 -8.10
CA TYR A 50 -1.79 13.28 -7.76
C TYR A 50 -1.27 12.13 -8.62
N LEU A 51 -0.97 11.02 -7.94
CA LEU A 51 -0.69 9.74 -8.58
C LEU A 51 -1.96 8.88 -8.52
N GLY A 52 -2.47 8.49 -9.69
CA GLY A 52 -3.60 7.58 -9.79
C GLY A 52 -3.23 6.17 -9.32
N LEU A 53 -4.09 5.55 -8.51
CA LEU A 53 -3.93 4.16 -8.06
C LEU A 53 -5.19 3.35 -8.33
N SER A 54 -5.01 2.07 -8.65
CA SER A 54 -6.05 1.05 -8.70
C SER A 54 -5.73 -0.04 -7.69
N ILE A 55 -6.75 -0.42 -6.91
CA ILE A 55 -6.62 -1.43 -5.85
C ILE A 55 -7.48 -2.62 -6.26
N PHE A 56 -6.85 -3.79 -6.34
CA PHE A 56 -7.48 -5.03 -6.80
C PHE A 56 -7.47 -6.06 -5.67
N GLU A 57 -8.64 -6.58 -5.34
CA GLU A 57 -8.77 -7.70 -4.41
C GLU A 57 -8.06 -8.94 -4.97
N ARG A 58 -7.34 -9.65 -4.09
CA ARG A 58 -6.68 -10.90 -4.43
C ARG A 58 -7.65 -12.07 -4.29
N ARG A 59 -7.47 -13.08 -5.16
CA ARG A 59 -8.17 -14.36 -5.02
C ARG A 59 -7.75 -15.12 -3.76
N GLU A 60 -6.47 -15.01 -3.40
CA GLU A 60 -5.88 -15.66 -2.25
C GLU A 60 -5.14 -14.64 -1.39
N VAL A 61 -5.27 -14.79 -0.06
CA VAL A 61 -4.57 -13.94 0.90
C VAL A 61 -3.07 -14.20 0.79
N GLY A 62 -2.29 -13.13 0.66
CA GLY A 62 -0.84 -13.21 0.59
C GLY A 62 -0.23 -13.75 1.89
N LYS A 63 1.00 -14.26 1.80
CA LYS A 63 1.78 -14.77 2.95
C LYS A 63 1.83 -13.82 4.15
N TYR A 64 1.77 -12.50 3.91
CA TYR A 64 1.85 -11.47 4.95
C TYR A 64 0.49 -10.85 5.31
N GLY A 65 -0.62 -11.51 4.94
CA GLY A 65 -1.98 -11.04 5.18
C GLY A 65 -2.50 -10.03 4.15
N ASP A 66 -1.78 -9.85 3.04
CA ASP A 66 -2.17 -8.93 1.96
C ASP A 66 -3.42 -9.44 1.24
N THR A 67 -4.47 -8.63 1.25
CA THR A 67 -5.74 -8.95 0.59
C THR A 67 -5.92 -8.23 -0.73
N HIS A 68 -5.14 -7.17 -0.99
CA HIS A 68 -5.23 -6.40 -2.23
C HIS A 68 -3.86 -6.11 -2.84
N ASN A 69 -3.81 -6.01 -4.16
CA ASN A 69 -2.67 -5.49 -4.92
C ASN A 69 -2.94 -4.03 -5.32
N VAL A 70 -1.88 -3.22 -5.41
CA VAL A 70 -1.94 -1.82 -5.83
C VAL A 70 -1.17 -1.65 -7.14
N MET A 71 -1.82 -1.09 -8.14
CA MET A 71 -1.22 -0.69 -9.42
C MET A 71 -1.42 0.80 -9.66
N GLN A 72 -0.60 1.37 -10.55
CA GLN A 72 -0.85 2.71 -11.07
C GLN A 72 -2.10 2.72 -11.93
N SER A 73 -2.94 3.73 -11.77
CA SER A 73 -4.03 4.02 -12.70
C SER A 73 -3.61 5.16 -13.62
N PHE A 74 -4.10 5.12 -14.84
CA PHE A 74 -3.78 6.08 -15.88
C PHE A 74 -5.06 6.77 -16.37
N SER A 75 -4.93 7.97 -16.92
CA SER A 75 -5.95 8.73 -17.61
C SER A 75 -6.31 8.06 -18.94
N LYS A 76 -7.43 8.45 -19.54
CA LYS A 76 -7.84 7.86 -20.83
C LYS A 76 -6.84 8.24 -21.92
N GLU A 77 -6.42 9.49 -21.91
CA GLU A 77 -5.50 10.11 -22.84
C GLU A 77 -4.13 9.42 -22.79
N PHE A 78 -3.62 9.14 -21.58
CA PHE A 78 -2.36 8.42 -21.42
C PHE A 78 -2.44 6.99 -21.95
N ARG A 79 -3.58 6.30 -21.74
CA ARG A 79 -3.78 4.94 -22.26
C ARG A 79 -3.80 4.88 -23.78
N GLU A 80 -4.44 5.85 -24.41
CA GLU A 80 -4.50 5.95 -25.88
C GLU A 80 -3.12 6.26 -26.49
N ALA A 81 -2.27 7.00 -25.77
CA ALA A 81 -0.93 7.37 -26.24
C ALA A 81 0.14 6.28 -26.02
N ALA A 82 0.17 5.63 -24.85
CA ALA A 82 1.22 4.66 -24.49
C ALA A 82 1.01 3.26 -25.11
N GLY A 83 -0.25 2.93 -25.46
CA GLY A 83 -0.61 1.60 -25.94
C GLY A 83 -0.73 0.56 -24.83
N LYS A 84 -1.60 -0.43 -25.04
CA LYS A 84 -2.02 -1.39 -24.00
C LYS A 84 -0.86 -2.25 -23.46
N ASP A 85 0.01 -2.73 -24.34
CA ASP A 85 1.10 -3.63 -23.98
C ASP A 85 2.14 -2.97 -23.04
N GLU A 86 2.36 -1.66 -23.16
CA GLU A 86 3.28 -0.96 -22.26
C GLU A 86 2.69 -0.83 -20.85
N LEU A 87 1.38 -0.58 -20.78
CA LEU A 87 0.67 -0.42 -19.52
C LEU A 87 0.53 -1.75 -18.77
N ASP A 88 0.27 -2.84 -19.50
CA ASP A 88 0.15 -4.18 -18.91
C ASP A 88 1.49 -4.67 -18.33
N ARG A 89 2.62 -4.14 -18.81
CA ARG A 89 3.96 -4.42 -18.25
C ARG A 89 4.29 -3.59 -17.01
N ARG A 90 3.46 -2.61 -16.63
CA ARG A 90 3.72 -1.78 -15.45
C ARG A 90 3.65 -2.66 -14.19
N PRO A 91 4.63 -2.54 -13.29
CA PRO A 91 4.70 -3.39 -12.11
C PRO A 91 3.62 -3.04 -11.09
N TYR A 92 3.29 -4.01 -10.23
CA TYR A 92 2.57 -3.74 -8.99
C TYR A 92 3.42 -2.82 -8.10
N LEU A 93 2.81 -1.72 -7.66
CA LEU A 93 3.45 -0.72 -6.80
C LEU A 93 3.49 -1.17 -5.35
N GLY A 94 2.51 -1.94 -4.89
CA GLY A 94 2.44 -2.38 -3.50
C GLY A 94 1.26 -3.30 -3.24
N ASN A 95 1.01 -3.56 -1.95
CA ASN A 95 -0.10 -4.36 -1.49
C ASN A 95 -0.80 -3.65 -0.32
N MET A 96 -2.07 -3.98 -0.11
CA MET A 96 -2.82 -3.56 1.07
C MET A 96 -3.30 -4.77 1.86
N LYS A 97 -3.39 -4.60 3.18
CA LYS A 97 -3.94 -5.55 4.13
C LYS A 97 -4.95 -4.87 5.05
N PRO A 98 -5.83 -5.62 5.73
CA PRO A 98 -6.72 -5.04 6.74
C PRO A 98 -5.95 -4.24 7.79
N LEU A 99 -6.47 -3.07 8.11
CA LEU A 99 -6.02 -2.25 9.22
C LEU A 99 -6.51 -2.91 10.52
N VAL A 100 -5.58 -3.46 11.27
CA VAL A 100 -5.84 -3.94 12.63
C VAL A 100 -5.56 -2.78 13.58
N VAL A 101 -6.63 -2.19 14.12
CA VAL A 101 -6.50 -1.24 15.23
C VAL A 101 -6.49 -2.08 16.50
N GLU A 102 -5.31 -2.27 17.09
CA GLU A 102 -5.23 -2.88 18.40
C GLU A 102 -5.89 -1.93 19.41
N SER A 103 -7.08 -2.31 19.88
CA SER A 103 -7.71 -1.64 21.00
C SER A 103 -6.79 -1.74 22.21
N ARG A 104 -6.18 -0.63 22.63
CA ARG A 104 -5.42 -0.53 23.90
C ARG A 104 -6.22 -0.89 25.16
N ASN A 105 -7.53 -1.16 25.03
CA ASN A 105 -8.43 -1.58 26.10
C ASN A 105 -8.99 -3.01 25.91
N ALA A 106 -8.42 -3.83 25.02
CA ALA A 106 -8.70 -5.26 25.07
C ALA A 106 -7.98 -5.82 26.30
N SER A 107 -8.72 -5.94 27.41
CA SER A 107 -8.42 -6.93 28.44
C SER A 107 -8.14 -8.24 27.70
N ALA A 108 -6.87 -8.62 27.62
CA ALA A 108 -6.50 -9.95 27.22
C ALA A 108 -7.09 -10.85 28.28
N SER A 109 -8.27 -11.43 28.03
CA SER A 109 -8.75 -12.55 28.80
C SER A 109 -7.77 -13.68 28.54
N VAL A 110 -6.74 -13.75 29.38
CA VAL A 110 -5.87 -14.91 29.51
C VAL A 110 -6.82 -16.07 29.80
N SER A 111 -6.88 -17.03 28.88
CA SER A 111 -7.59 -18.27 29.13
C SER A 111 -6.93 -18.93 30.34
N ALA A 112 -7.70 -19.13 31.41
CA ALA A 112 -7.21 -19.80 32.60
C ALA A 112 -6.77 -21.22 32.21
N PRO A 113 -5.59 -21.69 32.64
CA PRO A 113 -5.20 -23.07 32.41
C PRO A 113 -6.26 -23.99 33.04
N GLU A 114 -6.71 -24.99 32.27
CA GLU A 114 -7.58 -26.04 32.80
C GLU A 114 -6.88 -26.69 33.99
N ALA A 115 -7.57 -26.70 35.14
CA ALA A 115 -7.12 -27.44 36.31
C ALA A 115 -7.13 -28.92 35.92
N VAL A 116 -5.94 -29.49 35.72
CA VAL A 116 -5.76 -30.93 35.75
C VAL A 116 -6.12 -31.34 37.17
N ALA A 117 -7.19 -32.12 37.33
CA ALA A 117 -7.48 -32.74 38.61
C ALA A 117 -6.28 -33.64 38.93
N GLU A 118 -5.50 -33.27 39.95
CA GLU A 118 -4.47 -34.13 40.51
C GLU A 118 -5.18 -35.38 41.05
N GLU A 119 -4.88 -36.53 40.45
CA GLU A 119 -5.23 -37.82 41.01
C GLU A 119 -4.53 -37.95 42.36
N ASP A 120 -5.34 -37.99 43.40
CA ASP A 120 -4.97 -38.01 44.82
C ASP A 120 -4.39 -39.40 45.18
N ASP A 121 -3.14 -39.65 44.78
CA ASP A 121 -2.38 -40.85 45.14
C ASP A 121 -1.27 -40.49 46.16
N MET A 122 -1.69 -40.20 47.39
CA MET A 122 -0.79 -40.12 48.55
C MET A 122 -0.94 -41.37 49.44
N PRO A 123 0.07 -42.27 49.49
CA PRO A 123 0.05 -43.43 50.37
C PRO A 123 0.49 -43.06 51.80
N PHE A 124 -0.28 -43.50 52.80
CA PHE A 124 0.19 -43.71 54.17
C PHE A 124 0.77 -45.12 54.33
#